data_AF-A0A959JKI4-F1
#
_entry.id   AF-A0A959JKI4-F1
#
_cell.length_a   1.000
_cell.length_b   1.000
_cell.length_c   1.000
_cell.angle_alpha   90.00
_cell.angle_beta   90.00
_cell.angle_gamma   90.00
#
_symmetry.space_group_name_H-M   'P 1'
#
loop_
_entity.id
_entity.type
_entity.pdbx_description
1 polymer ?
#
loop_
_entity_poly.entity_id
_entity_poly.type
_entity_poly.pdbx_seq_one_letter_code
_entity_poly.pdbx_strand_id
1 'polypeptide(L)'
;MSKTVYIVFSSILLIAWIQPNPKVRVFMMGDSTMANKKASDAPETGWGQVFDEYFTNQVEIHNHAVNGRSTKSFRDRGHWKELKNQLKKDDYVILQFGHNDAKEDDTTRYAPAKSAYKQNLINYINEIKEIGAIPILATPVYRRNFDSSGKLVDGHGDYPSVVREIAKSMHIDLLDMHQASQKILEEHGPELSKHLFMQFKGNIFDKFPDGVNDNTHFSPYGARCIAAAAAQELMNQKHPLRNFLKKSFNSNKYAFELPNVATPYFRCDTFDIQKYGAISSAVINNTKSIQSAIDNAANLGGGVVLIPTGFWISGPLVLKDGINLHLADGAMLQFSTDRDDYPIVETTWEGQDAYRCQAPISAKNCTNIAITGNGTIDGAGHVWKSVKKDKLTEGEWKRLIKSGGVNDGKTWYPSEASKVGWESDWAKKITSGKSLEDYKAVRDFLRPNMISFISCDLVLIEGVTLLNSPAWTIHPLMCNHTTVS
;
A
#
# COMPACT_ATOMS: atom_id res chain seq x y z
N MET A 1 -29.67 -66.58 -44.91
CA MET A 1 -29.83 -65.52 -43.89
C MET A 1 -28.46 -64.93 -43.58
N SER A 2 -28.34 -63.61 -43.80
CA SER A 2 -27.32 -62.61 -43.42
C SER A 2 -25.84 -63.02 -43.26
N LYS A 3 -24.98 -62.52 -44.17
CA LYS A 3 -23.54 -62.33 -43.93
C LYS A 3 -23.32 -60.93 -43.35
N THR A 4 -22.95 -60.85 -42.08
CA THR A 4 -22.65 -59.59 -41.40
C THR A 4 -21.25 -59.10 -41.78
N VAL A 5 -21.17 -57.97 -42.48
CA VAL A 5 -19.93 -57.25 -42.79
C VAL A 5 -19.63 -56.31 -41.62
N TYR A 6 -18.49 -56.48 -40.97
CA TYR A 6 -17.99 -55.53 -39.97
C TYR A 6 -17.21 -54.43 -40.69
N ILE A 7 -17.79 -53.23 -40.79
CA ILE A 7 -17.09 -52.02 -41.20
C ILE A 7 -16.39 -51.46 -39.95
N VAL A 8 -15.07 -51.56 -39.91
CA VAL A 8 -14.24 -50.90 -38.90
C VAL A 8 -14.12 -49.42 -39.28
N PHE A 9 -14.84 -48.55 -38.58
CA PHE A 9 -14.61 -47.12 -38.62
C PHE A 9 -13.33 -46.79 -37.85
N SER A 10 -12.23 -46.55 -38.57
CA SER A 10 -11.02 -45.95 -38.01
C SER A 10 -11.25 -44.45 -37.82
N SER A 11 -11.66 -44.04 -36.62
CA SER A 11 -11.67 -42.64 -36.19
C SER A 11 -10.24 -42.15 -35.98
N ILE A 12 -9.69 -41.46 -36.97
CA ILE A 12 -8.44 -40.71 -36.85
C ILE A 12 -8.72 -39.50 -35.93
N LEU A 13 -8.33 -39.60 -34.66
CA LEU A 13 -8.26 -38.48 -33.73
C LEU A 13 -7.10 -37.57 -34.15
N LEU A 14 -7.40 -36.54 -34.95
CA LEU A 14 -6.51 -35.41 -35.19
C LEU A 14 -6.40 -34.60 -33.89
N ILE A 15 -5.45 -34.95 -33.03
CA ILE A 15 -5.01 -34.06 -31.95
C ILE A 15 -4.18 -32.96 -32.61
N ALA A 16 -4.82 -31.84 -32.94
CA ALA A 16 -4.12 -30.63 -33.31
C ALA A 16 -3.27 -30.18 -32.11
N TRP A 17 -1.95 -30.26 -32.23
CA TRP A 17 -1.04 -29.62 -31.30
C TRP A 17 -1.23 -28.11 -31.48
N ILE A 18 -2.09 -27.52 -30.64
CA ILE A 18 -2.16 -26.06 -30.52
C ILE A 18 -0.83 -25.65 -29.88
N GLN A 19 0.15 -25.34 -30.73
CA GLN A 19 1.35 -24.65 -30.28
C GLN A 19 0.86 -23.33 -29.67
N PRO A 20 1.13 -23.06 -28.38
CA PRO A 20 0.76 -21.78 -27.80
C PRO A 20 1.40 -20.68 -28.65
N ASN A 21 0.62 -19.63 -28.95
CA ASN A 21 1.16 -18.49 -29.68
C ASN A 21 2.44 -18.01 -28.98
N PRO A 22 3.51 -17.73 -29.74
CA PRO A 22 4.75 -17.24 -29.15
C PRO A 22 4.45 -15.96 -28.36
N LYS A 23 4.92 -15.91 -27.12
CA LYS A 23 4.75 -14.74 -26.28
C LYS A 23 5.55 -13.56 -26.83
N VAL A 24 5.03 -12.36 -26.63
CA VAL A 24 5.75 -11.12 -26.93
C VAL A 24 6.84 -10.94 -25.89
N ARG A 25 8.08 -10.72 -26.34
CA ARG A 25 9.23 -10.57 -25.44
C ARG A 25 9.64 -9.12 -25.39
N VAL A 26 9.81 -8.61 -24.16
CA VAL A 26 10.26 -7.24 -23.91
C VAL A 26 11.51 -7.31 -23.07
N PHE A 27 12.63 -6.91 -23.66
CA PHE A 27 13.90 -6.73 -22.98
C PHE A 27 14.00 -5.32 -22.42
N MET A 28 14.62 -5.18 -21.26
CA MET A 28 14.86 -3.88 -20.64
C MET A 28 16.34 -3.75 -20.30
N MET A 29 16.95 -2.61 -20.59
CA MET A 29 18.31 -2.29 -20.22
C MET A 29 18.40 -0.89 -19.64
N GLY A 30 19.12 -0.77 -18.53
CA GLY A 30 19.20 0.48 -17.79
C GLY A 30 20.04 0.40 -16.53
N ASP A 31 19.79 1.36 -15.65
CA ASP A 31 20.51 1.58 -14.40
C ASP A 31 19.77 1.04 -13.15
N SER A 32 20.20 1.47 -11.96
CA SER A 32 19.62 1.03 -10.69
C SER A 32 18.15 1.40 -10.51
N THR A 33 17.63 2.41 -11.19
CA THR A 33 16.20 2.78 -11.04
C THR A 33 15.27 1.78 -11.74
N MET A 34 15.79 1.02 -12.71
CA MET A 34 15.06 0.01 -13.48
C MET A 34 15.39 -1.43 -13.04
N ALA A 35 16.60 -1.67 -12.50
CA ALA A 35 17.15 -3.01 -12.24
C ALA A 35 16.35 -3.86 -11.24
N ASN A 36 16.36 -5.18 -11.48
CA ASN A 36 15.95 -6.17 -10.49
C ASN A 36 16.89 -6.11 -9.27
N LYS A 37 16.31 -6.14 -8.07
CA LYS A 37 17.02 -6.07 -6.78
C LYS A 37 17.06 -7.43 -6.13
N LYS A 38 18.17 -7.71 -5.41
CA LYS A 38 18.29 -8.92 -4.61
C LYS A 38 17.46 -8.76 -3.35
N ALA A 39 17.05 -9.86 -2.73
CA ALA A 39 16.39 -9.83 -1.42
C ALA A 39 17.23 -9.09 -0.36
N SER A 40 18.56 -9.20 -0.42
CA SER A 40 19.49 -8.45 0.45
C SER A 40 19.47 -6.94 0.23
N ASP A 41 18.92 -6.47 -0.89
CA ASP A 41 18.79 -5.04 -1.20
C ASP A 41 17.43 -4.48 -0.81
N ALA A 42 16.51 -5.31 -0.32
CA ALA A 42 15.19 -4.88 0.11
C ALA A 42 15.26 -3.76 1.17
N PRO A 43 14.32 -2.80 1.15
CA PRO A 43 13.14 -2.74 0.27
C PRO A 43 13.40 -2.06 -1.09
N GLU A 44 14.66 -1.77 -1.47
CA GLU A 44 14.95 -1.14 -2.75
C GLU A 44 14.34 -1.95 -3.89
N THR A 45 13.66 -1.29 -4.82
CA THR A 45 12.96 -1.94 -5.95
C THR A 45 13.16 -1.10 -7.22
N GLY A 46 13.55 -1.74 -8.33
CA GLY A 46 13.57 -1.06 -9.63
C GLY A 46 12.21 -1.10 -10.30
N TRP A 47 11.83 -0.07 -11.06
CA TRP A 47 10.52 -0.06 -11.73
C TRP A 47 10.38 -1.19 -12.76
N GLY A 48 11.47 -1.57 -13.43
CA GLY A 48 11.48 -2.70 -14.35
C GLY A 48 11.30 -4.06 -13.67
N GLN A 49 11.51 -4.14 -12.36
CA GLN A 49 11.32 -5.37 -11.57
C GLN A 49 9.84 -5.70 -11.35
N VAL A 50 8.97 -4.69 -11.36
CA VAL A 50 7.53 -4.82 -11.11
C VAL A 50 6.69 -4.51 -12.35
N PHE A 51 7.34 -4.27 -13.50
CA PHE A 51 6.65 -3.83 -14.71
C PHE A 51 5.79 -4.94 -15.33
N ASP A 52 6.17 -6.20 -15.11
CA ASP A 52 5.41 -7.39 -15.53
C ASP A 52 4.05 -7.52 -14.83
N GLU A 53 3.88 -6.94 -13.63
CA GLU A 53 2.62 -6.91 -12.88
C GLU A 53 1.45 -6.33 -13.71
N TYR A 54 1.75 -5.46 -14.69
CA TYR A 54 0.76 -4.77 -15.52
C TYR A 54 0.47 -5.43 -16.87
N PHE A 55 1.12 -6.54 -17.21
CA PHE A 55 0.88 -7.26 -18.45
C PHE A 55 0.07 -8.54 -18.24
N THR A 56 -0.57 -9.00 -19.32
CA THR A 56 -1.11 -10.36 -19.40
C THR A 56 0.02 -11.37 -19.51
N ASN A 57 -0.28 -12.65 -19.28
CA ASN A 57 0.67 -13.76 -19.42
C ASN A 57 1.18 -14.00 -20.85
N GLN A 58 0.74 -13.21 -21.83
CA GLN A 58 1.23 -13.21 -23.22
C GLN A 58 2.51 -12.40 -23.43
N VAL A 59 2.97 -11.67 -22.40
CA VAL A 59 4.23 -10.91 -22.45
C VAL A 59 5.23 -11.53 -21.49
N GLU A 60 6.49 -11.63 -21.91
CA GLU A 60 7.62 -11.97 -21.06
C GLU A 60 8.55 -10.76 -20.94
N ILE A 61 8.76 -10.30 -19.70
CA ILE A 61 9.69 -9.21 -19.41
C ILE A 61 11.05 -9.81 -19.04
N HIS A 62 12.09 -9.42 -19.78
CA HIS A 62 13.48 -9.77 -19.53
C HIS A 62 14.25 -8.52 -19.09
N ASN A 63 14.29 -8.27 -17.78
CA ASN A 63 14.95 -7.09 -17.24
C ASN A 63 16.46 -7.32 -17.03
N HIS A 64 17.27 -6.73 -17.90
CA HIS A 64 18.73 -6.73 -17.86
C HIS A 64 19.32 -5.43 -17.33
N ALA A 65 18.52 -4.52 -16.75
CA ALA A 65 19.07 -3.34 -16.09
C ALA A 65 19.92 -3.73 -14.88
N VAL A 66 21.01 -2.99 -14.65
CA VAL A 66 21.99 -3.32 -13.62
C VAL A 66 22.39 -2.08 -12.83
N ASN A 67 22.54 -2.23 -11.51
CA ASN A 67 22.91 -1.14 -10.62
C ASN A 67 24.20 -0.43 -11.04
N GLY A 68 24.17 0.89 -10.98
CA GLY A 68 25.31 1.75 -11.27
C GLY A 68 25.81 1.66 -12.72
N ARG A 69 25.00 1.19 -13.68
CA ARG A 69 25.39 1.21 -15.09
C ARG A 69 25.01 2.52 -15.76
N SER A 70 25.84 2.89 -16.72
CA SER A 70 25.69 3.97 -17.69
C SER A 70 25.68 3.38 -19.09
N THR A 71 25.37 4.17 -20.11
CA THR A 71 25.43 3.70 -21.52
C THR A 71 26.80 3.12 -21.87
N LYS A 72 27.88 3.72 -21.35
CA LYS A 72 29.26 3.29 -21.51
C LYS A 72 29.57 2.01 -20.73
N SER A 73 29.38 2.05 -19.41
CA SER A 73 29.77 0.94 -18.53
C SER A 73 28.91 -0.32 -18.70
N PHE A 74 27.67 -0.21 -19.21
CA PHE A 74 26.84 -1.35 -19.58
C PHE A 74 27.47 -2.18 -20.70
N ARG A 75 28.07 -1.50 -21.69
CA ARG A 75 28.80 -2.14 -22.79
C ARG A 75 30.13 -2.69 -22.33
N ASP A 76 30.96 -1.83 -21.71
CA ASP A 76 32.33 -2.16 -21.31
C ASP A 76 32.40 -3.39 -20.39
N ARG A 77 31.33 -3.65 -19.63
CA ARG A 77 31.25 -4.74 -18.65
C ARG A 77 30.55 -5.98 -19.20
N GLY A 78 30.22 -6.01 -20.49
CA GLY A 78 29.68 -7.18 -21.17
C GLY A 78 28.17 -7.40 -21.06
N HIS A 79 27.43 -6.56 -20.32
CA HIS A 79 25.98 -6.71 -20.15
C HIS A 79 25.23 -6.54 -21.48
N TRP A 80 25.70 -5.63 -22.35
CA TRP A 80 25.16 -5.53 -23.70
C TRP A 80 25.34 -6.82 -24.51
N LYS A 81 26.53 -7.43 -24.45
CA LYS A 81 26.81 -8.68 -25.17
C LYS A 81 25.88 -9.80 -24.69
N GLU A 82 25.68 -9.91 -23.38
CA GLU A 82 24.81 -10.90 -22.76
C GLU A 82 23.34 -10.74 -23.20
N LEU A 83 22.82 -9.51 -23.19
CA LEU A 83 21.47 -9.19 -23.67
C LEU A 83 21.34 -9.46 -25.18
N LYS A 84 22.27 -8.90 -25.98
CA LYS A 84 22.28 -9.00 -27.45
C LYS A 84 22.23 -10.45 -27.94
N ASN A 85 22.94 -11.35 -27.25
CA ASN A 85 22.95 -12.79 -27.60
C ASN A 85 21.58 -13.49 -27.42
N GLN A 86 20.63 -12.88 -26.71
CA GLN A 86 19.30 -13.43 -26.45
C GLN A 86 18.22 -12.84 -27.37
N LEU A 87 18.53 -11.71 -28.04
CA LEU A 87 17.60 -11.01 -28.89
C LEU A 87 17.31 -11.80 -30.17
N LYS A 88 16.06 -11.70 -30.60
CA LYS A 88 15.53 -12.22 -31.86
C LYS A 88 14.75 -11.12 -32.56
N LYS A 89 14.44 -11.37 -33.83
CA LYS A 89 13.54 -10.52 -34.60
C LYS A 89 12.21 -10.33 -33.85
N ASP A 90 11.68 -9.12 -33.89
CA ASP A 90 10.41 -8.68 -33.28
C ASP A 90 10.40 -8.62 -31.74
N ASP A 91 11.52 -8.87 -31.05
CA ASP A 91 11.65 -8.57 -29.62
C ASP A 91 11.63 -7.04 -29.41
N TYR A 92 10.95 -6.56 -28.37
CA TYR A 92 11.02 -5.16 -27.95
C TYR A 92 12.21 -4.94 -27.01
N VAL A 93 12.90 -3.79 -27.09
CA VAL A 93 14.01 -3.46 -26.18
C VAL A 93 13.84 -2.04 -25.64
N ILE A 94 13.56 -1.89 -24.34
CA ILE A 94 13.45 -0.60 -23.66
C ILE A 94 14.82 -0.19 -23.11
N LEU A 95 15.30 1.00 -23.45
CA LEU A 95 16.58 1.55 -23.00
C LEU A 95 16.36 2.77 -22.10
N GLN A 96 16.81 2.71 -20.84
CA GLN A 96 16.76 3.86 -19.92
C GLN A 96 18.11 4.08 -19.21
N PHE A 97 18.80 5.17 -19.57
CA PHE A 97 20.08 5.57 -18.96
C PHE A 97 20.10 7.09 -18.71
N GLY A 98 21.19 7.59 -18.12
CA GLY A 98 21.39 9.01 -17.84
C GLY A 98 21.90 9.30 -16.44
N HIS A 99 21.42 8.59 -15.40
CA HIS A 99 21.78 8.88 -14.01
C HIS A 99 23.27 8.75 -13.73
N ASN A 100 23.86 7.65 -14.21
CA ASN A 100 25.28 7.35 -14.00
C ASN A 100 26.16 7.92 -15.12
N ASP A 101 25.60 8.17 -16.30
CA ASP A 101 26.28 8.87 -17.39
C ASP A 101 26.65 10.30 -16.98
N ALA A 102 25.84 10.93 -16.11
CA ALA A 102 26.04 12.28 -15.58
C ALA A 102 27.13 12.41 -14.49
N LYS A 103 27.78 11.32 -14.06
CA LYS A 103 28.79 11.34 -12.98
C LYS A 103 30.18 11.67 -13.52
N GLU A 104 30.49 12.95 -13.69
CA GLU A 104 31.76 13.47 -14.23
C GLU A 104 33.00 12.96 -13.47
N ASP A 105 32.86 12.73 -12.17
CA ASP A 105 33.91 12.24 -11.27
C ASP A 105 34.22 10.75 -11.45
N ASP A 106 33.31 9.96 -12.04
CA ASP A 106 33.50 8.53 -12.31
C ASP A 106 33.71 8.28 -13.81
N THR A 107 34.96 8.42 -14.26
CA THR A 107 35.35 8.21 -15.67
C THR A 107 35.01 6.84 -16.24
N THR A 108 34.77 5.83 -15.39
CA THR A 108 34.36 4.50 -15.85
C THR A 108 32.91 4.50 -16.33
N ARG A 109 32.09 5.43 -15.83
CA ARG A 109 30.66 5.57 -16.13
C ARG A 109 30.32 6.81 -16.94
N TYR A 110 31.03 7.91 -16.71
CA TYR A 110 30.77 9.20 -17.33
C TYR A 110 30.65 9.12 -18.86
N ALA A 111 29.64 9.77 -19.40
CA ALA A 111 29.45 9.94 -20.83
C ALA A 111 28.75 11.29 -21.08
N PRO A 112 29.44 12.32 -21.60
CA PRO A 112 28.82 13.62 -21.81
C PRO A 112 27.56 13.53 -22.69
N ALA A 113 26.48 14.18 -22.25
CA ALA A 113 25.14 14.05 -22.83
C ALA A 113 25.11 14.22 -24.36
N LYS A 114 25.69 15.32 -24.87
CA LYS A 114 25.62 15.71 -26.29
C LYS A 114 26.63 14.98 -27.19
N SER A 115 27.55 14.18 -26.63
CA SER A 115 28.57 13.45 -27.39
C SER A 115 28.51 11.95 -27.10
N ALA A 116 29.32 11.45 -26.16
CA ALA A 116 29.47 10.01 -25.91
C ALA A 116 28.15 9.33 -25.55
N TYR A 117 27.32 9.95 -24.71
CA TYR A 117 26.01 9.41 -24.33
C TYR A 117 25.08 9.26 -25.55
N LYS A 118 24.91 10.34 -26.31
CA LYS A 118 24.13 10.35 -27.57
C LYS A 118 24.62 9.27 -28.53
N GLN A 119 25.93 9.19 -28.76
CA GLN A 119 26.50 8.22 -29.68
C GLN A 119 26.32 6.78 -29.18
N ASN A 120 26.47 6.52 -27.89
CA ASN A 120 26.26 5.19 -27.32
C ASN A 120 24.82 4.72 -27.51
N LEU A 121 23.83 5.59 -27.26
CA LEU A 121 22.41 5.26 -27.50
C LEU A 121 22.13 4.95 -28.97
N ILE A 122 22.65 5.77 -29.90
CA ILE A 122 22.51 5.54 -31.34
C ILE A 122 23.12 4.18 -31.73
N ASN A 123 24.29 3.85 -31.19
CA ASN A 123 24.94 2.56 -31.45
C ASN A 123 24.07 1.38 -30.99
N TYR A 124 23.51 1.44 -29.77
CA TYR A 124 22.59 0.40 -29.30
C TYR A 124 21.35 0.28 -30.20
N ILE A 125 20.72 1.40 -30.56
CA ILE A 125 19.53 1.42 -31.42
C ILE A 125 19.82 0.74 -32.78
N ASN A 126 20.94 1.09 -33.40
CA ASN A 126 21.33 0.50 -34.69
C ASN A 126 21.56 -1.00 -34.58
N GLU A 127 22.29 -1.45 -33.56
CA GLU A 127 22.55 -2.88 -33.35
C GLU A 127 21.28 -3.68 -33.02
N ILE A 128 20.30 -3.07 -32.32
CA ILE A 128 18.98 -3.68 -32.07
C ILE A 128 18.22 -3.84 -33.39
N LYS A 129 18.19 -2.78 -34.22
CA LYS A 129 17.55 -2.81 -35.54
C LYS A 129 18.20 -3.81 -36.49
N GLU A 130 19.52 -3.97 -36.45
CA GLU A 130 20.27 -4.96 -37.24
C GLU A 130 19.82 -6.40 -36.96
N ILE A 131 19.41 -6.71 -35.72
CA ILE A 131 18.87 -8.01 -35.34
C ILE A 131 17.41 -8.18 -35.80
N GLY A 132 16.74 -7.08 -36.16
CA GLY A 132 15.30 -7.02 -36.42
C GLY A 132 14.45 -6.87 -35.16
N ALA A 133 15.05 -6.52 -34.03
CA ALA A 133 14.35 -6.16 -32.80
C ALA A 133 13.91 -4.68 -32.83
N ILE A 134 12.99 -4.31 -31.94
CA ILE A 134 12.30 -3.01 -31.92
C ILE A 134 12.77 -2.21 -30.70
N PRO A 135 13.64 -1.19 -30.88
CA PRO A 135 14.07 -0.35 -29.78
C PRO A 135 12.95 0.61 -29.33
N ILE A 136 12.89 0.86 -28.02
CA ILE A 136 12.05 1.86 -27.37
C ILE A 136 12.97 2.67 -26.45
N LEU A 137 12.96 3.98 -26.58
CA LEU A 137 13.73 4.85 -25.69
C LEU A 137 12.89 5.22 -24.47
N ALA A 138 13.52 5.30 -23.31
CA ALA A 138 12.95 5.91 -22.11
C ALA A 138 13.90 6.98 -21.57
N THR A 139 13.37 8.18 -21.29
CA THR A 139 14.15 9.23 -20.61
C THR A 139 14.52 8.78 -19.18
N PRO A 140 15.62 9.29 -18.57
CA PRO A 140 15.91 8.98 -17.17
C PRO A 140 14.77 9.49 -16.29
N VAL A 141 14.34 8.69 -15.32
CA VAL A 141 13.35 9.11 -14.30
C VAL A 141 13.85 10.32 -13.52
N TYR A 142 12.93 11.16 -13.06
CA TYR A 142 13.23 12.39 -12.33
C TYR A 142 13.74 12.07 -10.91
N ARG A 143 14.76 12.79 -10.45
CA ARG A 143 15.33 12.66 -9.10
C ARG A 143 14.54 13.53 -8.14
N ARG A 144 14.24 13.02 -6.95
CA ARG A 144 13.54 13.81 -5.94
C ARG A 144 14.44 14.92 -5.42
N ASN A 145 14.20 16.15 -5.85
CA ASN A 145 14.96 17.32 -5.40
C ASN A 145 14.04 18.52 -5.36
N PHE A 146 13.77 19.01 -4.16
CA PHE A 146 12.92 20.18 -3.92
C PHE A 146 13.76 21.29 -3.31
N ASP A 147 13.56 22.53 -3.77
CA ASP A 147 14.13 23.70 -3.13
C ASP A 147 13.41 24.06 -1.82
N SER A 148 13.87 25.10 -1.15
CA SER A 148 13.28 25.58 0.12
C SER A 148 11.84 26.09 -0.02
N SER A 149 11.36 26.36 -1.24
CA SER A 149 9.97 26.74 -1.51
C SER A 149 9.07 25.54 -1.79
N GLY A 150 9.63 24.32 -1.84
CA GLY A 150 8.91 23.10 -2.18
C GLY A 150 8.73 22.90 -3.69
N LYS A 151 9.48 23.60 -4.53
CA LYS A 151 9.45 23.43 -5.99
C LYS A 151 10.53 22.44 -6.44
N LEU A 152 10.21 21.59 -7.42
CA LEU A 152 11.18 20.67 -8.01
C LEU A 152 12.31 21.40 -8.74
N VAL A 153 13.52 20.87 -8.57
CA VAL A 153 14.75 21.34 -9.25
C VAL A 153 15.38 20.18 -10.01
N ASP A 154 15.40 20.28 -11.33
CA ASP A 154 15.96 19.24 -12.18
C ASP A 154 17.49 19.20 -12.08
N GLY A 155 18.03 18.01 -11.82
CA GLY A 155 19.46 17.72 -11.79
C GLY A 155 19.97 16.97 -13.01
N HIS A 156 19.13 16.72 -14.03
CA HIS A 156 19.49 15.87 -15.17
C HIS A 156 20.09 16.59 -16.37
N GLY A 157 20.18 17.93 -16.36
CA GLY A 157 20.77 18.69 -17.47
C GLY A 157 20.23 18.28 -18.85
N ASP A 158 21.13 18.04 -19.81
CA ASP A 158 20.77 17.72 -21.20
C ASP A 158 20.37 16.25 -21.44
N TYR A 159 20.49 15.35 -20.47
CA TYR A 159 20.27 13.91 -20.72
C TYR A 159 18.84 13.57 -21.21
N PRO A 160 17.76 14.10 -20.60
CA PRO A 160 16.40 13.85 -21.09
C PRO A 160 16.14 14.43 -22.48
N SER A 161 16.66 15.63 -22.77
CA SER A 161 16.46 16.29 -24.06
C SER A 161 17.17 15.56 -25.20
N VAL A 162 18.38 15.03 -24.95
CA VAL A 162 19.09 14.18 -25.91
C VAL A 162 18.30 12.92 -26.25
N VAL A 163 17.71 12.24 -25.26
CA VAL A 163 16.87 11.04 -25.52
C VAL A 163 15.67 11.40 -26.40
N ARG A 164 14.97 12.50 -26.09
CA ARG A 164 13.83 13.00 -26.91
C ARG A 164 14.26 13.33 -28.34
N GLU A 165 15.43 13.96 -28.51
CA GLU A 165 15.98 14.31 -29.82
C GLU A 165 16.29 13.05 -30.65
N ILE A 166 16.91 12.03 -30.05
CA ILE A 166 17.20 10.75 -30.72
C ILE A 166 15.89 10.06 -31.12
N ALA A 167 14.93 9.95 -30.19
CA ALA A 167 13.64 9.33 -30.47
C ALA A 167 12.95 9.98 -31.68
N LYS A 168 12.90 11.31 -31.70
CA LYS A 168 12.32 12.08 -32.81
C LYS A 168 13.08 11.88 -34.13
N SER A 169 14.40 12.00 -34.11
CA SER A 169 15.25 11.99 -35.31
C SER A 169 15.38 10.60 -35.95
N MET A 170 15.36 9.55 -35.15
CA MET A 170 15.48 8.16 -35.62
C MET A 170 14.13 7.43 -35.72
N HIS A 171 13.03 8.14 -35.45
CA HIS A 171 11.66 7.61 -35.40
C HIS A 171 11.54 6.38 -34.48
N ILE A 172 12.00 6.53 -33.24
CA ILE A 172 11.93 5.51 -32.19
C ILE A 172 10.81 5.89 -31.23
N ASP A 173 10.03 4.90 -30.79
CA ASP A 173 9.03 5.09 -29.76
C ASP A 173 9.68 5.56 -28.45
N LEU A 174 9.01 6.48 -27.76
CA LEU A 174 9.51 7.13 -26.55
C LEU A 174 8.54 6.94 -25.39
N LEU A 175 9.07 6.46 -24.26
CA LEU A 175 8.43 6.58 -22.94
C LEU A 175 9.06 7.80 -22.25
N ASP A 176 8.34 8.92 -22.13
CA ASP A 176 8.90 10.12 -21.50
C ASP A 176 8.82 10.05 -19.96
N MET A 177 9.57 9.12 -19.40
CA MET A 177 9.60 8.82 -17.97
C MET A 177 10.06 10.01 -17.13
N HIS A 178 10.95 10.87 -17.63
CA HIS A 178 11.37 12.11 -16.96
C HIS A 178 10.17 13.03 -16.71
N GLN A 179 9.35 13.30 -17.75
CA GLN A 179 8.15 14.12 -17.60
C GLN A 179 7.09 13.42 -16.73
N ALA A 180 6.87 12.13 -16.95
CA ALA A 180 5.86 11.39 -16.21
C ALA A 180 6.17 11.30 -14.70
N SER A 181 7.43 11.05 -14.34
CA SER A 181 7.89 11.01 -12.95
C SER A 181 7.99 12.39 -12.31
N GLN A 182 8.30 13.45 -13.08
CA GLN A 182 8.18 14.83 -12.60
C GLN A 182 6.75 15.11 -12.13
N LYS A 183 5.75 14.78 -12.95
CA LYS A 183 4.35 15.00 -12.62
C LYS A 183 3.93 14.25 -11.34
N ILE A 184 4.37 13.00 -11.19
CA ILE A 184 4.14 12.22 -9.97
C ILE A 184 4.72 12.95 -8.75
N LEU A 185 5.96 13.44 -8.84
CA LEU A 185 6.60 14.18 -7.76
C LEU A 185 5.87 15.49 -7.42
N GLU A 186 5.39 16.23 -8.42
CA GLU A 186 4.62 17.47 -8.24
C GLU A 186 3.28 17.19 -7.55
N GLU A 187 2.58 16.13 -7.94
CA GLU A 187 1.30 15.72 -7.34
C GLU A 187 1.47 15.29 -5.87
N HIS A 188 2.59 14.65 -5.53
CA HIS A 188 2.87 14.23 -4.15
C HIS A 188 3.45 15.37 -3.28
N GLY A 189 4.13 16.34 -3.89
CA GLY A 189 4.87 17.37 -3.19
C GLY A 189 6.01 16.82 -2.31
N PRO A 190 6.66 17.67 -1.49
CA PRO A 190 7.86 17.27 -0.74
C PRO A 190 7.62 16.12 0.24
N GLU A 191 6.56 16.15 1.04
CA GLU A 191 6.40 15.17 2.12
C GLU A 191 5.93 13.81 1.61
N LEU A 192 4.83 13.74 0.84
CA LEU A 192 4.30 12.45 0.38
C LEU A 192 5.21 11.77 -0.65
N SER A 193 6.02 12.53 -1.38
CA SER A 193 6.97 11.94 -2.34
C SER A 193 8.06 11.12 -1.66
N LYS A 194 8.30 11.29 -0.34
CA LYS A 194 9.26 10.45 0.40
C LYS A 194 8.91 8.96 0.28
N HIS A 195 7.62 8.61 0.26
CA HIS A 195 7.17 7.22 0.12
C HIS A 195 7.59 6.57 -1.18
N LEU A 196 7.84 7.35 -2.24
CA LEU A 196 8.31 6.83 -3.53
C LEU A 196 9.77 6.36 -3.46
N PHE A 197 10.56 6.83 -2.49
CA PHE A 197 11.99 6.58 -2.45
C PHE A 197 12.40 5.82 -1.19
N MET A 198 13.67 5.44 -1.16
CA MET A 198 14.33 4.83 0.00
C MET A 198 14.52 5.88 1.12
N GLN A 199 13.42 6.18 1.80
CA GLN A 199 13.29 7.13 2.91
C GLN A 199 12.76 6.40 4.15
N PHE A 200 13.65 5.73 4.87
CA PHE A 200 13.28 4.88 6.01
C PHE A 200 14.05 5.27 7.26
N LYS A 201 13.36 5.20 8.41
CA LYS A 201 13.99 5.33 9.72
C LYS A 201 14.91 4.13 10.00
N GLY A 202 15.87 4.31 10.91
CA GLY A 202 16.76 3.24 11.34
C GLY A 202 16.07 2.10 12.07
N ASN A 203 16.78 0.98 12.17
CA ASN A 203 16.35 -0.26 12.84
C ASN A 203 15.09 -0.92 12.25
N ILE A 204 14.68 -0.55 11.03
CA ILE A 204 13.61 -1.25 10.29
C ILE A 204 14.20 -2.36 9.41
N PHE A 205 15.36 -2.10 8.81
CA PHE A 205 16.06 -3.04 7.93
C PHE A 205 17.50 -3.20 8.36
N ASP A 206 17.98 -4.44 8.46
CA ASP A 206 19.36 -4.75 8.91
C ASP A 206 20.43 -4.09 8.03
N LYS A 207 20.17 -3.92 6.73
CA LYS A 207 21.06 -3.23 5.78
C LYS A 207 21.19 -1.73 6.08
N PHE A 208 20.20 -1.14 6.74
CA PHE A 208 20.09 0.29 7.02
C PHE A 208 19.85 0.52 8.52
N PRO A 209 20.80 0.15 9.41
CA PRO A 209 20.62 0.24 10.86
C PRO A 209 20.35 1.68 11.31
N ASP A 210 21.01 2.67 10.69
CA ASP A 210 20.81 4.10 10.96
C ASP A 210 19.71 4.74 10.09
N GLY A 211 19.06 3.94 9.24
CA GLY A 211 18.07 4.40 8.27
C GLY A 211 18.70 4.75 6.91
N VAL A 212 17.85 5.19 5.99
CA VAL A 212 18.27 5.60 4.64
C VAL A 212 17.48 6.83 4.21
N ASN A 213 18.19 7.80 3.64
CA ASN A 213 17.64 9.01 3.05
C ASN A 213 18.21 9.14 1.63
N ASP A 214 17.59 8.44 0.71
CA ASP A 214 17.99 8.39 -0.69
C ASP A 214 16.83 8.91 -1.55
N ASN A 215 17.16 9.81 -2.47
CA ASN A 215 16.23 10.54 -3.33
C ASN A 215 16.28 10.08 -4.81
N THR A 216 16.96 8.97 -5.07
CA THR A 216 17.16 8.39 -6.40
C THR A 216 16.56 7.00 -6.50
N HIS A 217 16.78 6.14 -5.51
CA HIS A 217 16.30 4.75 -5.55
C HIS A 217 14.91 4.61 -4.95
N PHE A 218 14.10 3.76 -5.57
CA PHE A 218 12.69 3.63 -5.22
C PHE A 218 12.44 2.62 -4.11
N SER A 219 11.43 2.91 -3.30
CA SER A 219 10.72 1.90 -2.51
C SER A 219 9.88 1.00 -3.43
N PRO A 220 9.27 -0.09 -2.93
CA PRO A 220 8.35 -0.90 -3.73
C PRO A 220 7.14 -0.10 -4.22
N TYR A 221 6.65 0.85 -3.41
CA TYR A 221 5.57 1.76 -3.81
C TYR A 221 6.01 2.67 -4.96
N GLY A 222 7.17 3.31 -4.86
CA GLY A 222 7.69 4.16 -5.92
C GLY A 222 7.95 3.40 -7.21
N ALA A 223 8.53 2.21 -7.13
CA ALA A 223 8.77 1.36 -8.29
C ALA A 223 7.48 1.06 -9.06
N ARG A 224 6.38 0.73 -8.36
CA ARG A 224 5.06 0.53 -8.96
C ARG A 224 4.48 1.81 -9.55
N CYS A 225 4.59 2.95 -8.87
CA CYS A 225 4.15 4.24 -9.42
C CYS A 225 4.86 4.58 -10.73
N ILE A 226 6.18 4.35 -10.80
CA ILE A 226 6.96 4.58 -12.03
C ILE A 226 6.65 3.55 -13.10
N ALA A 227 6.50 2.27 -12.75
CA ALA A 227 6.10 1.23 -13.70
C ALA A 227 4.68 1.49 -14.27
N ALA A 228 3.76 1.99 -13.45
CA ALA A 228 2.42 2.40 -13.90
C ALA A 228 2.49 3.59 -14.86
N ALA A 229 3.37 4.56 -14.60
CA ALA A 229 3.64 5.65 -15.54
C ALA A 229 4.18 5.14 -16.89
N ALA A 230 5.08 4.15 -16.88
CA ALA A 230 5.56 3.53 -18.12
C ALA A 230 4.43 2.84 -18.89
N ALA A 231 3.51 2.15 -18.21
CA ALA A 231 2.33 1.55 -18.83
C ALA A 231 1.37 2.63 -19.40
N GLN A 232 1.22 3.75 -18.69
CA GLN A 232 0.45 4.90 -19.17
C GLN A 232 1.09 5.53 -20.41
N GLU A 233 2.41 5.62 -20.49
CA GLU A 233 3.11 6.10 -21.68
C GLU A 233 2.86 5.19 -22.90
N LEU A 234 2.84 3.86 -22.72
CA LEU A 234 2.44 2.93 -23.79
C LEU A 234 1.02 3.23 -24.30
N MET A 235 0.09 3.58 -23.41
CA MET A 235 -1.25 3.99 -23.78
C MET A 235 -1.27 5.33 -24.54
N ASN A 236 -0.55 6.32 -24.04
CA ASN A 236 -0.46 7.66 -24.62
C ASN A 236 0.09 7.64 -26.05
N GLN A 237 1.14 6.85 -26.27
CA GLN A 237 1.78 6.67 -27.58
C GLN A 237 1.00 5.73 -28.52
N LYS A 238 -0.11 5.15 -28.05
CA LYS A 238 -0.86 4.09 -28.75
C LYS A 238 0.04 2.91 -29.16
N HIS A 239 1.10 2.65 -28.39
CA HIS A 239 2.12 1.65 -28.68
C HIS A 239 1.52 0.23 -28.76
N PRO A 240 1.98 -0.66 -29.66
CA PRO A 240 1.43 -2.01 -29.80
C PRO A 240 1.37 -2.84 -28.49
N LEU A 241 2.37 -2.68 -27.62
CA LEU A 241 2.41 -3.36 -26.31
C LEU A 241 1.21 -3.05 -25.41
N ARG A 242 0.53 -1.92 -25.62
CA ARG A 242 -0.66 -1.55 -24.82
C ARG A 242 -1.79 -2.57 -24.92
N ASN A 243 -1.85 -3.33 -26.02
CA ASN A 243 -2.86 -4.36 -26.24
C ASN A 243 -2.72 -5.56 -25.28
N PHE A 244 -1.56 -5.69 -24.63
CA PHE A 244 -1.28 -6.75 -23.67
C PHE A 244 -1.35 -6.27 -22.22
N LEU A 245 -1.72 -5.01 -21.97
CA LEU A 245 -1.89 -4.49 -20.62
C LEU A 245 -3.11 -5.16 -19.95
N LYS A 246 -2.89 -5.60 -18.72
CA LYS A 246 -3.87 -6.34 -17.92
C LYS A 246 -5.03 -5.43 -17.52
N LYS A 247 -6.26 -5.90 -17.72
CA LYS A 247 -7.46 -5.27 -17.18
C LYS A 247 -7.58 -5.51 -15.68
N SER A 248 -8.12 -4.53 -14.96
CA SER A 248 -8.44 -4.66 -13.54
C SER A 248 -9.71 -5.51 -13.35
N PHE A 249 -10.10 -5.77 -12.10
CA PHE A 249 -11.40 -6.38 -11.77
C PHE A 249 -12.59 -5.55 -12.30
N ASN A 250 -12.40 -4.23 -12.46
CA ASN A 250 -13.27 -3.39 -13.26
C ASN A 250 -12.73 -3.36 -14.71
N SER A 251 -13.43 -4.02 -15.64
CA SER A 251 -12.99 -4.15 -17.03
C SER A 251 -12.80 -2.83 -17.78
N ASN A 252 -13.39 -1.74 -17.28
CA ASN A 252 -13.21 -0.40 -17.85
C ASN A 252 -11.87 0.23 -17.49
N LYS A 253 -11.17 -0.32 -16.48
CA LYS A 253 -9.85 0.13 -16.04
C LYS A 253 -8.77 -0.93 -16.28
N TYR A 254 -7.55 -0.50 -16.47
CA TYR A 254 -6.35 -1.32 -16.45
C TYR A 254 -5.79 -1.48 -15.04
N ALA A 255 -5.00 -2.52 -14.81
CA ALA A 255 -4.40 -2.80 -13.52
C ALA A 255 -3.50 -1.63 -13.05
N PHE A 256 -2.75 -1.00 -13.97
CA PHE A 256 -1.89 0.14 -13.65
C PHE A 256 -2.64 1.43 -13.29
N GLU A 257 -3.95 1.51 -13.61
CA GLU A 257 -4.81 2.65 -13.25
C GLU A 257 -5.43 2.52 -11.86
N LEU A 258 -5.26 1.36 -11.20
CA LEU A 258 -5.67 1.22 -9.81
C LEU A 258 -4.70 2.00 -8.92
N PRO A 259 -5.18 2.62 -7.83
CA PRO A 259 -4.31 3.31 -6.89
C PRO A 259 -3.22 2.38 -6.37
N ASN A 260 -1.97 2.80 -6.46
CA ASN A 260 -0.88 2.17 -5.73
C ASN A 260 -0.99 2.55 -4.25
N VAL A 261 -0.71 1.59 -3.38
CA VAL A 261 -0.76 1.80 -1.93
C VAL A 261 0.61 1.52 -1.35
N ALA A 262 1.17 2.50 -0.62
CA ALA A 262 2.37 2.29 0.16
C ALA A 262 2.03 1.47 1.41
N THR A 263 2.92 0.54 1.78
CA THR A 263 2.72 -0.33 2.93
C THR A 263 3.57 0.13 4.11
N PRO A 264 3.08 -0.05 5.35
CA PRO A 264 3.89 0.23 6.53
C PRO A 264 5.05 -0.77 6.69
N TYR A 265 6.12 -0.34 7.36
CA TYR A 265 7.28 -1.15 7.72
C TYR A 265 7.63 -0.94 9.18
N PHE A 266 7.71 -2.02 9.95
CA PHE A 266 7.89 -1.94 11.39
C PHE A 266 9.27 -2.45 11.80
N ARG A 267 9.78 -1.90 12.90
CA ARG A 267 10.87 -2.54 13.63
C ARG A 267 10.42 -3.92 14.11
N CYS A 268 11.33 -4.90 14.11
CA CYS A 268 11.03 -6.24 14.59
C CYS A 268 11.04 -6.36 16.12
N ASP A 269 11.46 -5.32 16.85
CA ASP A 269 11.41 -5.25 18.30
C ASP A 269 9.98 -5.56 18.80
N THR A 270 9.88 -6.54 19.71
CA THR A 270 8.59 -7.01 20.23
C THR A 270 8.41 -6.62 21.70
N PHE A 271 7.30 -5.95 21.95
CA PHE A 271 6.85 -5.43 23.24
C PHE A 271 5.67 -6.25 23.73
N ASP A 272 5.98 -7.34 24.42
CA ASP A 272 4.99 -8.23 25.04
C ASP A 272 4.32 -7.55 26.23
N ILE A 273 2.99 -7.38 26.19
CA ILE A 273 2.21 -6.72 27.23
C ILE A 273 2.35 -7.36 28.62
N GLN A 274 2.71 -8.65 28.71
CA GLN A 274 2.94 -9.33 29.99
C GLN A 274 4.15 -8.74 30.73
N LYS A 275 5.17 -8.27 29.99
CA LYS A 275 6.33 -7.56 30.57
C LYS A 275 5.96 -6.19 31.13
N TYR A 276 4.78 -5.68 30.78
CA TYR A 276 4.21 -4.43 31.29
C TYR A 276 3.15 -4.68 32.37
N GLY A 277 3.08 -5.91 32.89
CA GLY A 277 2.18 -6.28 33.98
C GLY A 277 0.76 -6.67 33.55
N ALA A 278 0.52 -6.88 32.25
CA ALA A 278 -0.78 -7.38 31.80
C ALA A 278 -0.99 -8.82 32.29
N ILE A 279 -2.20 -9.12 32.79
CA ILE A 279 -2.59 -10.43 33.29
C ILE A 279 -3.77 -10.92 32.48
N SER A 280 -3.62 -12.12 31.90
CA SER A 280 -4.72 -12.74 31.17
C SER A 280 -5.82 -13.15 32.16
N SER A 281 -6.99 -12.54 32.02
CA SER A 281 -8.10 -12.69 32.94
C SER A 281 -9.38 -12.08 32.37
N ALA A 282 -10.52 -12.69 32.68
CA ALA A 282 -11.84 -12.19 32.32
C ALA A 282 -12.37 -11.09 33.26
N VAL A 283 -11.56 -10.60 34.21
CA VAL A 283 -11.98 -9.55 35.15
C VAL A 283 -10.95 -8.43 35.35
N ILE A 284 -9.69 -8.64 34.93
CA ILE A 284 -8.63 -7.64 35.13
C ILE A 284 -8.56 -6.72 33.91
N ASN A 285 -8.77 -5.43 34.14
CA ASN A 285 -8.58 -4.40 33.12
C ASN A 285 -7.07 -4.09 32.93
N ASN A 286 -6.55 -4.36 31.74
CA ASN A 286 -5.14 -4.25 31.35
C ASN A 286 -4.79 -2.94 30.61
N THR A 287 -5.70 -1.95 30.56
CA THR A 287 -5.50 -0.70 29.78
C THR A 287 -4.14 -0.07 30.03
N LYS A 288 -3.76 0.10 31.30
CA LYS A 288 -2.50 0.75 31.67
C LYS A 288 -1.29 -0.03 31.17
N SER A 289 -1.31 -1.36 31.29
CA SER A 289 -0.22 -2.22 30.85
C SER A 289 -0.06 -2.22 29.33
N ILE A 290 -1.17 -2.36 28.60
CA ILE A 290 -1.15 -2.36 27.13
C ILE A 290 -0.74 -0.98 26.60
N GLN A 291 -1.30 0.10 27.14
CA GLN A 291 -0.92 1.46 26.74
C GLN A 291 0.56 1.76 27.09
N SER A 292 1.08 1.25 28.22
CA SER A 292 2.51 1.40 28.55
C SER A 292 3.42 0.68 27.56
N ALA A 293 3.01 -0.48 27.04
CA ALA A 293 3.74 -1.18 25.99
C ALA A 293 3.76 -0.37 24.69
N ILE A 294 2.61 0.17 24.27
CA ILE A 294 2.48 1.06 23.10
C ILE A 294 3.36 2.30 23.26
N ASP A 295 3.29 2.95 24.42
CA ASP A 295 4.01 4.18 24.69
C ASP A 295 5.53 3.96 24.70
N ASN A 296 5.99 2.86 25.32
CA ASN A 296 7.41 2.51 25.34
C ASN A 296 7.91 2.17 23.94
N ALA A 297 7.18 1.32 23.20
CA ALA A 297 7.52 0.98 21.82
C ALA A 297 7.67 2.23 20.95
N ALA A 298 6.72 3.17 21.04
CA ALA A 298 6.76 4.41 20.27
C ALA A 298 7.98 5.28 20.67
N ASN A 299 8.27 5.39 21.96
CA ASN A 299 9.43 6.13 22.46
C ASN A 299 10.78 5.55 21.97
N LEU A 300 10.83 4.24 21.70
CA LEU A 300 12.00 3.56 21.14
C LEU A 300 12.03 3.53 19.60
N GLY A 301 11.12 4.26 18.95
CA GLY A 301 11.06 4.41 17.49
C GLY A 301 10.13 3.44 16.79
N GLY A 302 9.23 2.79 17.53
CA GLY A 302 8.21 1.87 17.01
C GLY A 302 8.54 0.40 17.27
N GLY A 303 7.66 -0.48 16.80
CA GLY A 303 7.80 -1.92 16.92
C GLY A 303 6.47 -2.64 17.00
N VAL A 304 6.54 -3.91 17.37
CA VAL A 304 5.39 -4.79 17.49
C VAL A 304 4.96 -4.85 18.95
N VAL A 305 3.77 -4.35 19.28
CA VAL A 305 3.14 -4.58 20.59
C VAL A 305 2.36 -5.88 20.50
N LEU A 306 2.84 -6.90 21.19
CA LEU A 306 2.27 -8.24 21.15
C LEU A 306 1.17 -8.40 22.21
N ILE A 307 -0.03 -8.73 21.76
CA ILE A 307 -1.12 -9.30 22.58
C ILE A 307 -1.04 -10.82 22.42
N PRO A 308 -0.47 -11.56 23.40
CA PRO A 308 -0.26 -13.01 23.26
C PRO A 308 -1.59 -13.77 23.42
N THR A 309 -1.55 -15.08 23.15
CA THR A 309 -2.68 -15.99 23.38
C THR A 309 -3.22 -15.83 24.81
N GLY A 310 -4.54 -15.72 24.94
CA GLY A 310 -5.19 -15.48 26.23
C GLY A 310 -6.36 -14.52 26.12
N PHE A 311 -7.02 -14.27 27.25
CA PHE A 311 -8.12 -13.33 27.36
C PHE A 311 -7.67 -12.04 28.04
N TRP A 312 -7.89 -10.89 27.42
CA TRP A 312 -7.39 -9.58 27.84
C TRP A 312 -8.53 -8.56 27.82
N ILE A 313 -8.87 -8.01 28.99
CA ILE A 313 -9.80 -6.87 29.07
C ILE A 313 -9.02 -5.57 28.97
N SER A 314 -9.53 -4.60 28.18
CA SER A 314 -8.98 -3.24 28.11
C SER A 314 -10.09 -2.21 27.95
N GLY A 315 -9.93 -1.01 28.49
CA GLY A 315 -10.57 0.20 28.00
C GLY A 315 -9.90 0.67 26.70
N PRO A 316 -10.16 1.92 26.25
CA PRO A 316 -9.62 2.47 25.03
C PRO A 316 -8.08 2.46 24.96
N LEU A 317 -7.56 2.19 23.76
CA LEU A 317 -6.13 2.23 23.44
C LEU A 317 -5.87 3.28 22.35
N VAL A 318 -4.77 4.00 22.49
CA VAL A 318 -4.31 5.02 21.53
C VAL A 318 -3.01 4.55 20.91
N LEU A 319 -3.03 4.23 19.62
CA LEU A 319 -1.83 3.90 18.85
C LEU A 319 -1.00 5.16 18.59
N LYS A 320 0.29 4.94 18.34
CA LYS A 320 1.30 5.97 18.06
C LYS A 320 2.09 5.59 16.81
N ASP A 321 2.90 6.52 16.32
CA ASP A 321 3.75 6.31 15.15
C ASP A 321 4.58 5.03 15.25
N GLY A 322 4.63 4.25 14.18
CA GLY A 322 5.48 3.06 14.09
C GLY A 322 5.00 1.87 14.92
N ILE A 323 3.75 1.85 15.39
CA ILE A 323 3.20 0.77 16.20
C ILE A 323 2.42 -0.22 15.35
N ASN A 324 2.81 -1.49 15.42
CA ASN A 324 1.98 -2.62 15.03
C ASN A 324 1.40 -3.29 16.28
N LEU A 325 0.10 -3.15 16.52
CA LEU A 325 -0.61 -3.92 17.55
C LEU A 325 -0.92 -5.31 17.00
N HIS A 326 -0.13 -6.31 17.40
CA HIS A 326 -0.23 -7.67 16.88
C HIS A 326 -0.95 -8.60 17.85
N LEU A 327 -2.05 -9.21 17.40
CA LEU A 327 -2.83 -10.18 18.17
C LEU A 327 -2.47 -11.60 17.73
N ALA A 328 -1.80 -12.33 18.63
CA ALA A 328 -1.44 -13.73 18.39
C ALA A 328 -2.67 -14.62 18.19
N ASP A 329 -2.47 -15.78 17.58
CA ASP A 329 -3.52 -16.79 17.46
C ASP A 329 -4.06 -17.19 18.85
N GLY A 330 -5.38 -17.31 18.97
CA GLY A 330 -6.06 -17.52 20.25
C GLY A 330 -6.03 -16.34 21.24
N ALA A 331 -5.52 -15.16 20.86
CA ALA A 331 -5.68 -13.95 21.66
C ALA A 331 -7.12 -13.42 21.54
N MET A 332 -7.73 -13.05 22.66
CA MET A 332 -9.02 -12.36 22.75
C MET A 332 -8.83 -11.05 23.49
N LEU A 333 -8.85 -9.93 22.75
CA LEU A 333 -8.86 -8.59 23.31
C LEU A 333 -10.30 -8.09 23.39
N GLN A 334 -10.92 -8.20 24.56
CA GLN A 334 -12.26 -7.68 24.80
C GLN A 334 -12.17 -6.27 25.39
N PHE A 335 -12.91 -5.35 24.80
CA PHE A 335 -13.04 -4.01 25.33
C PHE A 335 -14.05 -3.91 26.48
N SER A 336 -13.79 -2.99 27.41
CA SER A 336 -14.55 -2.86 28.65
C SER A 336 -16.04 -2.67 28.40
N THR A 337 -16.86 -3.35 29.19
CA THR A 337 -18.31 -3.14 29.25
C THR A 337 -18.69 -1.94 30.12
N ASP A 338 -17.75 -1.39 30.88
CA ASP A 338 -17.96 -0.17 31.65
C ASP A 338 -17.82 1.04 30.73
N ARG A 339 -18.92 1.76 30.54
CA ARG A 339 -18.98 2.94 29.67
C ARG A 339 -18.18 4.11 30.26
N ASP A 340 -17.93 4.12 31.57
CA ASP A 340 -17.13 5.16 32.22
C ASP A 340 -15.65 5.10 31.84
N ASP A 341 -15.14 3.93 31.43
CA ASP A 341 -13.79 3.73 30.91
C ASP A 341 -13.54 4.47 29.58
N TYR A 342 -14.59 4.98 28.93
CA TYR A 342 -14.52 5.66 27.65
C TYR A 342 -14.73 7.17 27.82
N PRO A 343 -13.67 7.99 27.79
CA PRO A 343 -13.79 9.44 27.82
C PRO A 343 -14.65 9.96 26.66
N ILE A 344 -15.38 11.06 26.88
CA ILE A 344 -16.03 11.77 25.79
C ILE A 344 -14.99 12.60 25.04
N VAL A 345 -14.93 12.42 23.73
CA VAL A 345 -14.02 13.12 22.82
C VAL A 345 -14.81 13.82 21.72
N GLU A 346 -14.25 14.91 21.20
CA GLU A 346 -14.71 15.53 19.97
C GLU A 346 -14.26 14.69 18.76
N THR A 347 -15.20 14.37 17.89
CA THR A 347 -14.98 13.54 16.70
C THR A 347 -16.08 13.80 15.67
N THR A 348 -16.17 12.97 14.64
CA THR A 348 -17.27 13.00 13.68
C THR A 348 -18.21 11.82 13.85
N TRP A 349 -19.49 12.04 13.58
CA TRP A 349 -20.51 11.02 13.52
C TRP A 349 -21.42 11.27 12.32
N GLU A 350 -21.54 10.29 11.42
CA GLU A 350 -22.35 10.40 10.19
C GLU A 350 -22.05 11.68 9.39
N GLY A 351 -20.76 12.06 9.36
CA GLY A 351 -20.26 13.23 8.62
C GLY A 351 -20.44 14.59 9.32
N GLN A 352 -20.85 14.64 10.58
CA GLN A 352 -21.02 15.87 11.36
C GLN A 352 -20.17 15.86 12.62
N ASP A 353 -19.72 17.04 13.06
CA ASP A 353 -19.01 17.20 14.32
C ASP A 353 -19.89 16.76 15.50
N ALA A 354 -19.34 15.93 16.37
CA ALA A 354 -20.07 15.28 17.45
C ALA A 354 -19.18 15.03 18.67
N TYR A 355 -19.79 14.99 19.85
CA TYR A 355 -19.20 14.35 21.02
C TYR A 355 -19.58 12.87 21.04
N ARG A 356 -18.57 12.02 21.19
CA ARG A 356 -18.72 10.56 21.32
C ARG A 356 -17.82 10.00 22.41
N CYS A 357 -18.16 8.83 22.93
CA CYS A 357 -17.20 8.04 23.68
C CYS A 357 -15.99 7.72 22.79
N GLN A 358 -14.79 7.68 23.37
CA GLN A 358 -13.56 7.36 22.67
C GLN A 358 -13.64 5.98 22.01
N ALA A 359 -13.07 5.83 20.81
CA ALA A 359 -12.98 4.54 20.15
C ALA A 359 -12.15 3.54 20.98
N PRO A 360 -12.56 2.28 21.11
CA PRO A 360 -11.74 1.19 21.65
C PRO A 360 -10.30 1.18 21.15
N ILE A 361 -10.09 1.38 19.85
CA ILE A 361 -8.74 1.61 19.28
C ILE A 361 -8.78 2.89 18.47
N SER A 362 -7.85 3.80 18.77
CA SER A 362 -7.78 5.10 18.11
C SER A 362 -6.37 5.50 17.71
N ALA A 363 -6.27 6.32 16.67
CA ALA A 363 -5.04 7.01 16.28
C ALA A 363 -5.41 8.33 15.60
N LYS A 364 -4.62 9.39 15.83
CA LYS A 364 -4.81 10.69 15.19
C LYS A 364 -3.48 11.27 14.80
N ASN A 365 -3.34 11.69 13.53
CA ASN A 365 -2.10 12.22 12.97
C ASN A 365 -0.91 11.27 13.12
N CYS A 366 -1.15 9.96 13.03
CA CYS A 366 -0.11 8.95 13.15
C CYS A 366 0.34 8.45 11.78
N THR A 367 1.61 8.07 11.66
CA THR A 367 2.14 7.40 10.48
C THR A 367 2.64 6.00 10.82
N ASN A 368 2.53 5.08 9.87
CA ASN A 368 3.10 3.74 9.95
C ASN A 368 2.50 2.98 11.14
N ILE A 369 1.20 2.73 11.09
CA ILE A 369 0.44 2.07 12.17
C ILE A 369 -0.24 0.81 11.64
N ALA A 370 -0.32 -0.22 12.49
CA ALA A 370 -1.03 -1.43 12.13
C ALA A 370 -1.78 -2.11 13.28
N ILE A 371 -2.80 -2.87 12.90
CA ILE A 371 -3.42 -3.93 13.72
C ILE A 371 -3.30 -5.21 12.91
N THR A 372 -2.56 -6.20 13.42
CA THR A 372 -2.27 -7.44 12.66
C THR A 372 -2.46 -8.69 13.51
N GLY A 373 -2.39 -9.85 12.86
CA GLY A 373 -2.42 -11.17 13.51
C GLY A 373 -3.78 -11.85 13.39
N ASN A 374 -3.94 -13.02 14.02
CA ASN A 374 -5.12 -13.88 13.86
C ASN A 374 -6.02 -13.91 15.10
N GLY A 375 -5.71 -13.10 16.11
CA GLY A 375 -6.55 -12.98 17.29
C GLY A 375 -7.88 -12.27 17.04
N THR A 376 -8.70 -12.23 18.08
CA THR A 376 -10.03 -11.59 18.06
C THR A 376 -10.04 -10.32 18.88
N ILE A 377 -10.69 -9.29 18.35
CA ILE A 377 -11.00 -8.04 19.05
C ILE A 377 -12.53 -7.99 19.24
N ASP A 378 -13.00 -7.90 20.48
CA ASP A 378 -14.41 -7.77 20.83
C ASP A 378 -14.70 -6.36 21.36
N GLY A 379 -15.54 -5.60 20.66
CA GLY A 379 -15.87 -4.22 21.02
C GLY A 379 -16.90 -4.06 22.15
N ALA A 380 -17.42 -5.16 22.73
CA ALA A 380 -18.46 -5.16 23.75
C ALA A 380 -19.73 -4.35 23.41
N GLY A 381 -20.07 -4.27 22.13
CA GLY A 381 -21.14 -3.43 21.56
C GLY A 381 -22.54 -3.66 22.13
N HIS A 382 -22.77 -4.78 22.80
CA HIS A 382 -24.05 -5.11 23.41
C HIS A 382 -24.45 -4.16 24.56
N VAL A 383 -23.48 -3.55 25.26
CA VAL A 383 -23.78 -2.55 26.31
C VAL A 383 -24.15 -1.17 25.77
N TRP A 384 -24.02 -0.98 24.46
CA TRP A 384 -24.16 0.31 23.79
C TRP A 384 -25.43 0.44 22.95
N LYS A 385 -25.94 -0.67 22.41
CA LYS A 385 -26.97 -0.65 21.36
C LYS A 385 -28.38 -0.69 21.94
N SER A 386 -29.20 0.29 21.58
CA SER A 386 -30.65 0.16 21.70
C SER A 386 -31.18 -0.86 20.69
N VAL A 387 -32.21 -1.61 21.08
CA VAL A 387 -32.76 -2.71 20.26
C VAL A 387 -34.28 -2.55 20.17
N LYS A 388 -34.79 -2.49 18.94
CA LYS A 388 -36.24 -2.45 18.71
C LYS A 388 -36.82 -3.86 18.81
N LYS A 389 -38.01 -4.00 19.39
CA LYS A 389 -38.71 -5.27 19.60
C LYS A 389 -38.88 -6.06 18.30
N ASP A 390 -39.17 -5.37 17.20
CA ASP A 390 -39.40 -5.96 15.87
C ASP A 390 -38.13 -6.59 15.25
N LYS A 391 -36.95 -6.38 15.84
CA LYS A 391 -35.69 -7.01 15.41
C LYS A 391 -35.38 -8.33 16.11
N LEU A 392 -36.19 -8.72 17.10
CA LEU A 392 -35.96 -9.90 17.91
C LEU A 392 -37.18 -10.83 17.88
N THR A 393 -36.92 -12.13 18.02
CA THR A 393 -37.98 -13.08 18.37
C THR A 393 -38.53 -12.78 19.76
N GLU A 394 -39.75 -13.22 20.07
CA GLU A 394 -40.36 -12.98 21.39
C GLU A 394 -39.52 -13.59 22.52
N GLY A 395 -38.84 -14.72 22.27
CA GLY A 395 -37.92 -15.33 23.23
C GLY A 395 -36.67 -14.49 23.49
N GLU A 396 -36.05 -13.93 22.44
CA GLU A 396 -34.91 -13.03 22.54
C GLU A 396 -35.27 -11.72 23.22
N TRP A 397 -36.42 -11.15 22.88
CA TRP A 397 -36.94 -9.94 23.51
C TRP A 397 -37.15 -10.10 25.01
N LYS A 398 -37.77 -11.20 25.44
CA LYS A 398 -37.93 -11.53 26.87
C LYS A 398 -36.58 -11.69 27.57
N ARG A 399 -35.59 -12.31 26.92
CA ARG A 399 -34.23 -12.43 27.48
C ARG A 399 -33.55 -11.06 27.63
N LEU A 400 -33.68 -10.19 26.63
CA LEU A 400 -33.09 -8.85 26.67
C LEU A 400 -33.69 -7.99 27.79
N ILE A 401 -35.01 -7.99 27.94
CA ILE A 401 -35.67 -7.31 29.07
C ILE A 401 -35.16 -7.87 30.41
N LYS A 402 -35.01 -9.20 30.51
CA LYS A 402 -34.53 -9.85 31.73
C LYS A 402 -33.07 -9.47 32.06
N SER A 403 -32.25 -9.10 31.07
CA SER A 403 -30.88 -8.65 31.31
C SER A 403 -30.76 -7.24 31.92
N GLY A 404 -31.87 -6.52 32.13
CA GLY A 404 -31.88 -5.17 32.69
C GLY A 404 -32.19 -4.11 31.64
N GLY A 405 -31.74 -2.87 31.85
CA GLY A 405 -31.99 -1.73 30.95
C GLY A 405 -33.37 -1.09 31.11
N VAL A 406 -33.73 -0.23 30.16
CA VAL A 406 -34.99 0.53 30.12
C VAL A 406 -35.77 0.13 28.87
N ASN A 407 -37.09 -0.04 28.97
CA ASN A 407 -37.93 -0.46 27.84
C ASN A 407 -39.21 0.37 27.79
N ASP A 408 -39.56 0.90 26.61
CA ASP A 408 -40.79 1.66 26.37
C ASP A 408 -41.92 0.82 25.72
N GLY A 409 -41.69 -0.48 25.55
CA GLY A 409 -42.61 -1.42 24.90
C GLY A 409 -42.33 -1.62 23.40
N LYS A 410 -41.61 -0.70 22.76
CA LYS A 410 -41.17 -0.78 21.36
C LYS A 410 -39.66 -0.91 21.23
N THR A 411 -38.90 -0.23 22.09
CA THR A 411 -37.45 -0.18 22.08
C THR A 411 -36.90 -0.43 23.47
N TRP A 412 -35.90 -1.28 23.54
CA TRP A 412 -35.06 -1.50 24.70
C TRP A 412 -33.81 -0.62 24.60
N TYR A 413 -33.46 0.02 25.70
CA TYR A 413 -32.30 0.89 25.85
C TYR A 413 -31.38 0.33 26.94
N PRO A 414 -30.06 0.40 26.77
CA PRO A 414 -29.12 -0.13 27.76
C PRO A 414 -29.08 0.66 29.08
N SER A 415 -29.64 1.86 29.13
CA SER A 415 -29.79 2.68 30.35
C SER A 415 -30.78 3.83 30.14
N GLU A 416 -31.15 4.51 31.23
CA GLU A 416 -31.96 5.72 31.18
C GLU A 416 -31.24 6.85 30.42
N ALA A 417 -29.94 7.04 30.67
CA ALA A 417 -29.11 8.01 29.94
C ALA A 417 -29.10 7.73 28.42
N SER A 418 -29.07 6.45 28.02
CA SER A 418 -29.17 6.07 26.61
C SER A 418 -30.52 6.43 26.01
N LYS A 419 -31.62 6.28 26.76
CA LYS A 419 -32.96 6.64 26.32
C LYS A 419 -33.10 8.15 26.17
N VAL A 420 -32.66 8.92 27.17
CA VAL A 420 -32.68 10.40 27.11
C VAL A 420 -31.90 10.92 25.91
N GLY A 421 -30.70 10.37 25.65
CA GLY A 421 -29.92 10.72 24.47
C GLY A 421 -30.61 10.35 23.16
N TRP A 422 -31.29 9.19 23.10
CA TRP A 422 -32.02 8.74 21.92
C TRP A 422 -33.21 9.63 21.57
N GLU A 423 -33.97 10.06 22.58
CA GLU A 423 -35.14 10.93 22.43
C GLU A 423 -34.75 12.41 22.21
N SER A 424 -33.48 12.74 22.39
CA SER A 424 -32.95 14.09 22.23
C SER A 424 -32.42 14.37 20.83
N ASP A 425 -33.00 15.35 20.13
CA ASP A 425 -32.52 15.77 18.80
C ASP A 425 -31.11 16.39 18.82
N TRP A 426 -30.70 16.95 19.96
CA TRP A 426 -29.41 17.63 20.13
C TRP A 426 -28.23 16.67 20.37
N ALA A 427 -28.47 15.43 20.81
CA ALA A 427 -27.40 14.52 21.25
C ALA A 427 -26.61 13.88 20.11
N LYS A 428 -27.12 13.96 18.87
CA LYS A 428 -26.51 13.33 17.69
C LYS A 428 -25.28 14.06 17.17
N LYS A 429 -25.15 15.36 17.42
CA LYS A 429 -24.09 16.23 16.92
C LYS A 429 -23.80 17.35 17.91
N ILE A 430 -22.69 18.07 17.74
CA ILE A 430 -22.44 19.30 18.50
C ILE A 430 -23.56 20.31 18.19
N THR A 431 -24.28 20.73 19.23
CA THR A 431 -25.45 21.59 19.12
C THR A 431 -25.21 22.86 19.94
N SER A 432 -25.48 24.02 19.33
CA SER A 432 -25.35 25.32 20.02
C SER A 432 -26.19 25.36 21.29
N GLY A 433 -25.62 25.88 22.38
CA GLY A 433 -26.27 25.96 23.69
C GLY A 433 -26.18 24.69 24.53
N LYS A 434 -25.54 23.62 24.05
CA LYS A 434 -25.24 22.42 24.85
C LYS A 434 -23.78 22.39 25.29
N SER A 435 -23.57 22.14 26.57
CA SER A 435 -22.27 22.01 27.22
C SER A 435 -21.76 20.57 27.14
N LEU A 436 -20.47 20.35 27.39
CA LEU A 436 -19.91 19.01 27.52
C LEU A 436 -20.58 18.19 28.63
N GLU A 437 -21.05 18.84 29.71
CA GLU A 437 -21.77 18.16 30.79
C GLU A 437 -23.13 17.63 30.33
N ASP A 438 -23.82 18.32 29.41
CA ASP A 438 -25.04 17.79 28.79
C ASP A 438 -24.74 16.47 28.05
N TYR A 439 -23.63 16.41 27.31
CA TYR A 439 -23.22 15.20 26.60
C TYR A 439 -22.78 14.09 27.57
N LYS A 440 -22.10 14.42 28.67
CA LYS A 440 -21.77 13.45 29.74
C LYS A 440 -23.02 12.82 30.35
N ALA A 441 -24.08 13.61 30.55
CA ALA A 441 -25.35 13.10 31.09
C ALA A 441 -26.02 12.05 30.18
N VAL A 442 -25.69 12.03 28.88
CA VAL A 442 -26.19 11.05 27.91
C VAL A 442 -25.09 10.15 27.34
N ARG A 443 -23.94 10.01 28.04
CA ARG A 443 -22.76 9.23 27.60
C ARG A 443 -23.13 7.90 26.96
N ASP A 444 -24.05 7.20 27.59
CA ASP A 444 -24.52 5.87 27.21
C ASP A 444 -25.17 5.78 25.83
N PHE A 445 -25.66 6.90 25.29
CA PHE A 445 -26.15 7.03 23.92
C PHE A 445 -25.03 7.30 22.91
N LEU A 446 -23.92 7.89 23.36
CA LEU A 446 -22.83 8.42 22.52
C LEU A 446 -21.84 7.32 22.11
N ARG A 447 -22.34 6.33 21.38
CA ARG A 447 -21.61 5.11 21.00
C ARG A 447 -20.28 5.41 20.28
N PRO A 448 -19.17 4.73 20.64
CA PRO A 448 -17.90 4.88 19.95
C PRO A 448 -17.86 4.05 18.65
N ASN A 449 -17.13 4.53 17.63
CA ASN A 449 -16.65 3.65 16.56
C ASN A 449 -15.61 2.68 17.15
N MET A 450 -15.50 1.45 16.65
CA MET A 450 -14.60 0.44 17.24
C MET A 450 -13.13 0.75 16.96
N ILE A 451 -12.75 0.87 15.69
CA ILE A 451 -11.43 1.33 15.26
C ILE A 451 -11.59 2.69 14.57
N SER A 452 -10.94 3.72 15.09
CA SER A 452 -11.02 5.09 14.53
C SER A 452 -9.64 5.67 14.30
N PHE A 453 -9.24 5.77 13.03
CA PHE A 453 -8.00 6.40 12.60
C PHE A 453 -8.30 7.70 11.87
N ILE A 454 -7.71 8.80 12.32
CA ILE A 454 -8.00 10.14 11.79
C ILE A 454 -6.71 10.77 11.28
N SER A 455 -6.68 11.19 10.02
CA SER A 455 -5.52 11.86 9.42
C SER A 455 -4.23 11.05 9.56
N CYS A 456 -4.35 9.72 9.48
CA CYS A 456 -3.21 8.82 9.58
C CYS A 456 -2.68 8.45 8.19
N ASP A 457 -1.44 8.00 8.12
CA ASP A 457 -0.78 7.60 6.88
C ASP A 457 -0.06 6.25 7.05
N LEU A 458 0.05 5.45 6.00
CA LEU A 458 0.56 4.07 6.06
C LEU A 458 -0.15 3.23 7.13
N VAL A 459 -1.41 2.91 6.87
CA VAL A 459 -2.30 2.19 7.79
C VAL A 459 -2.50 0.76 7.30
N LEU A 460 -2.30 -0.23 8.17
CA LEU A 460 -2.59 -1.64 7.89
C LEU A 460 -3.54 -2.24 8.94
N ILE A 461 -4.62 -2.88 8.49
CA ILE A 461 -5.45 -3.74 9.34
C ILE A 461 -5.55 -5.08 8.65
N GLU A 462 -4.98 -6.13 9.25
CA GLU A 462 -4.82 -7.42 8.58
C GLU A 462 -5.11 -8.61 9.50
N GLY A 463 -5.88 -9.57 9.00
CA GLY A 463 -6.06 -10.92 9.58
C GLY A 463 -6.95 -11.00 10.83
N VAL A 464 -7.06 -9.94 11.63
CA VAL A 464 -7.79 -9.97 12.91
C VAL A 464 -9.29 -10.19 12.72
N THR A 465 -9.91 -10.88 13.69
CA THR A 465 -11.37 -11.01 13.74
C THR A 465 -11.96 -9.89 14.58
N LEU A 466 -12.92 -9.13 14.03
CA LEU A 466 -13.60 -8.04 14.76
C LEU A 466 -15.03 -8.47 15.12
N LEU A 467 -15.33 -8.52 16.42
CA LEU A 467 -16.64 -8.88 16.97
C LEU A 467 -17.29 -7.72 17.70
N ASN A 468 -18.63 -7.75 17.75
CA ASN A 468 -19.43 -6.92 18.65
C ASN A 468 -19.08 -5.42 18.64
N SER A 469 -18.83 -4.82 17.47
CA SER A 469 -18.59 -3.37 17.37
C SER A 469 -19.73 -2.54 17.99
N PRO A 470 -19.47 -1.50 18.81
CA PRO A 470 -20.52 -0.60 19.33
C PRO A 470 -21.23 0.21 18.23
N ALA A 471 -20.50 0.62 17.19
CA ALA A 471 -20.98 1.40 16.05
C ALA A 471 -20.26 0.97 14.74
N TRP A 472 -19.72 1.91 13.96
CA TRP A 472 -18.92 1.59 12.79
C TRP A 472 -17.66 0.82 13.21
N THR A 473 -17.38 -0.28 12.51
CA THR A 473 -16.33 -1.24 12.91
C THR A 473 -14.93 -0.71 12.60
N ILE A 474 -14.68 -0.28 11.36
CA ILE A 474 -13.40 0.29 10.92
C ILE A 474 -13.70 1.65 10.30
N HIS A 475 -13.12 2.71 10.86
CA HIS A 475 -13.38 4.10 10.45
C HIS A 475 -12.07 4.87 10.22
N PRO A 476 -11.44 4.72 9.04
CA PRO A 476 -10.34 5.57 8.61
C PRO A 476 -10.91 6.86 8.01
N LEU A 477 -10.68 7.99 8.67
CA LEU A 477 -11.12 9.31 8.25
C LEU A 477 -9.92 10.13 7.78
N MET A 478 -9.96 10.61 6.54
CA MET A 478 -8.87 11.41 5.94
C MET A 478 -7.49 10.72 6.03
N CYS A 479 -7.47 9.40 5.97
CA CYS A 479 -6.23 8.63 5.99
C CYS A 479 -5.69 8.42 4.58
N ASN A 480 -4.37 8.38 4.46
CA ASN A 480 -3.66 8.02 3.23
C ASN A 480 -3.07 6.62 3.36
N HIS A 481 -2.86 5.95 2.21
CA HIS A 481 -2.25 4.63 2.13
C HIS A 481 -2.79 3.61 3.15
N THR A 482 -4.09 3.32 3.05
CA THR A 482 -4.78 2.37 3.93
C THR A 482 -4.97 1.03 3.25
N THR A 483 -4.52 -0.04 3.90
CA THR A 483 -4.76 -1.43 3.49
C THR A 483 -5.59 -2.14 4.55
N VAL A 484 -6.63 -2.83 4.10
CA VAL A 484 -7.45 -3.74 4.92
C VAL A 484 -7.49 -5.08 4.21
N SER A 485 -6.98 -6.14 4.83
CA SER A 485 -6.81 -7.47 4.20
C SER A 485 -7.14 -8.66 5.08
#